data_AF-A0A502G3N7-F1
#
_entry.id   AF-A0A502G3N7-F1
#
_cell.length_a   1.000
_cell.length_b   1.000
_cell.length_c   1.000
_cell.angle_alpha   90.00
_cell.angle_beta   90.00
_cell.angle_gamma   90.00
#
_symmetry.space_group_name_H-M   'P 1'
#
loop_
_entity.id
_entity.type
_entity.pdbx_description
1 polymer ?
#
loop_
_entity_poly.entity_id
_entity_poly.type
_entity_poly.pdbx_seq_one_letter_code
_entity_poly.pdbx_strand_id
1 'polypeptide(L)'
;MFFFKEKINQHLDCLQSAIRKKENNNSLSNKSLMKLINVVSIQYDLKHGEANFIFGQEVDVRNINHNSVSRLIKHFKEIKSSKSESFIKNQISAWEDNANKLLIQSGHAHPVYPAHPVSPVSPVSPVSPVSPVSPVGPVGPVGPVGPVGPVNNINDNLQLIGKGARGNVYRDGDFIIKKIKNFNINEAIHEVNMCNEYYKLTDRVSSDAIIIDKHIKMPFVKGKTPEFSEVITGVKNMYSKGFFMGDPNPGNFIKNESGDIIPVDFGLVFTLRGLNALDKEVKKGIVHDYIKGGYNYIPPEMKSKYFSCIQTLDFSLGKDSPTGNMTLKELTRVGFKPVF
;
A
#
# COMPACT_ATOMS: atom_id res chain seq x y z
N MET A 1 -1.51 -14.65 -46.78
CA MET A 1 -2.45 -15.26 -45.81
C MET A 1 -2.61 -14.29 -44.65
N PHE A 2 -3.76 -13.63 -44.51
CA PHE A 2 -4.02 -12.70 -43.41
C PHE A 2 -4.13 -13.50 -42.10
N PHE A 3 -3.10 -13.43 -41.24
CA PHE A 3 -3.18 -14.03 -39.91
C PHE A 3 -4.05 -13.14 -39.02
N PHE A 4 -5.31 -13.53 -38.82
CA PHE A 4 -6.12 -12.96 -37.75
C PHE A 4 -5.42 -13.25 -36.42
N LYS A 5 -5.06 -12.21 -35.66
CA LYS A 5 -4.56 -12.36 -34.29
C LYS A 5 -5.68 -12.96 -33.44
N GLU A 6 -5.60 -14.26 -33.16
CA GLU A 6 -6.59 -14.95 -32.34
C GLU A 6 -6.70 -14.29 -30.96
N LYS A 7 -7.93 -14.04 -30.51
CA LYS A 7 -8.21 -13.36 -29.24
C LYS A 7 -8.30 -14.38 -28.12
N ILE A 8 -7.73 -14.02 -26.97
CA ILE A 8 -7.88 -14.80 -25.73
C ILE A 8 -9.31 -14.60 -25.21
N ASN A 9 -9.98 -15.70 -24.90
CA ASN A 9 -11.26 -15.77 -24.23
C ASN A 9 -11.03 -16.27 -22.80
N GLN A 10 -11.10 -15.35 -21.84
CA GLN A 10 -10.83 -15.61 -20.43
C GLN A 10 -11.78 -16.61 -19.75
N HIS A 11 -12.91 -16.95 -20.37
CA HIS A 11 -13.89 -17.88 -19.81
C HIS A 11 -13.77 -19.30 -20.39
N LEU A 12 -13.12 -19.44 -21.56
CA LEU A 12 -13.04 -20.71 -22.28
C LEU A 12 -11.61 -21.20 -22.49
N ASP A 13 -10.62 -20.31 -22.44
CA ASP A 13 -9.23 -20.67 -22.61
C ASP A 13 -8.58 -21.12 -21.30
N CYS A 14 -7.76 -22.15 -21.39
CA CYS A 14 -6.74 -22.45 -20.40
C CYS A 14 -5.42 -21.75 -20.78
N LEU A 15 -4.43 -21.76 -19.88
CA LEU A 15 -3.11 -21.17 -20.13
C LEU A 15 -2.48 -21.66 -21.45
N GLN A 16 -2.53 -22.97 -21.71
CA GLN A 16 -1.98 -23.57 -22.92
C GLN A 16 -2.67 -23.05 -24.20
N SER A 17 -4.01 -23.00 -24.24
CA SER A 17 -4.74 -22.50 -25.41
C SER A 17 -4.57 -20.99 -25.59
N ALA A 18 -4.50 -20.23 -24.49
CA ALA A 18 -4.25 -18.80 -24.51
C ALA A 18 -2.85 -18.44 -25.01
N ILE A 19 -1.82 -19.21 -24.62
CA ILE A 19 -0.44 -19.07 -25.11
C ILE A 19 -0.35 -19.40 -26.59
N ARG A 20 -0.99 -20.50 -27.03
CA ARG A 20 -0.99 -20.92 -28.45
C ARG A 20 -1.53 -19.82 -29.37
N LYS A 21 -2.57 -19.11 -28.94
CA LYS A 21 -3.14 -17.94 -29.65
C LYS A 21 -2.17 -16.76 -29.80
N LYS A 22 -1.07 -16.75 -29.05
CA LYS A 22 -0.04 -15.69 -29.02
C LYS A 22 1.32 -16.15 -29.52
N GLU A 23 1.44 -17.40 -29.94
CA GLU A 23 2.70 -18.02 -30.33
C GLU A 23 3.38 -17.34 -31.55
N ASN A 24 2.57 -16.83 -32.47
CA ASN A 24 3.05 -16.11 -33.66
C ASN A 24 3.15 -14.58 -33.47
N ASN A 25 2.95 -14.07 -32.25
CA ASN A 25 3.05 -12.64 -31.99
C ASN A 25 4.48 -12.25 -31.64
N ASN A 26 4.93 -11.10 -32.14
CA ASN A 26 6.22 -10.51 -31.77
C ASN A 26 6.13 -9.60 -30.53
N SER A 27 4.92 -9.38 -29.99
CA SER A 27 4.68 -8.59 -28.79
C SER A 27 3.34 -8.94 -28.14
N LEU A 28 3.18 -8.58 -26.86
CA LEU A 28 1.94 -8.78 -26.10
C LEU A 28 1.37 -7.42 -25.69
N SER A 29 0.12 -7.15 -26.07
CA SER A 29 -0.56 -5.93 -25.62
C SER A 29 -1.01 -6.06 -24.17
N ASN A 30 -1.12 -4.94 -23.45
CA ASN A 30 -1.62 -4.93 -22.07
C ASN A 30 -2.99 -5.62 -21.95
N LYS A 31 -3.91 -5.38 -22.90
CA LYS A 31 -5.21 -6.07 -22.94
C LYS A 31 -5.10 -7.59 -23.07
N SER A 32 -4.08 -8.10 -23.77
CA SER A 32 -3.84 -9.54 -23.89
C SER A 32 -3.18 -10.10 -22.63
N LEU A 33 -2.28 -9.33 -22.01
CA LEU A 33 -1.62 -9.66 -20.74
C LEU A 33 -2.65 -9.79 -19.60
N MET A 34 -3.54 -8.81 -19.44
CA MET A 34 -4.59 -8.85 -18.41
C MET A 34 -5.54 -10.05 -18.57
N LYS A 35 -5.79 -10.48 -19.82
CA LYS A 35 -6.57 -11.68 -20.09
C LYS A 35 -5.82 -12.96 -19.70
N LEU A 36 -4.52 -13.03 -19.94
CA LEU A 36 -3.69 -14.15 -19.50
C LEU A 36 -3.64 -14.23 -17.97
N ILE A 37 -3.45 -13.10 -17.30
CA ILE A 37 -3.49 -13.00 -15.84
C ILE A 37 -4.82 -13.56 -15.31
N ASN A 38 -5.96 -13.14 -15.88
CA ASN A 38 -7.26 -13.64 -15.44
C ASN A 38 -7.43 -15.15 -15.67
N VAL A 39 -7.03 -15.67 -16.83
CA VAL A 39 -7.03 -17.12 -17.13
C VAL A 39 -6.23 -17.89 -16.08
N VAL A 40 -5.03 -17.43 -15.75
CA VAL A 40 -4.15 -18.10 -14.80
C VAL A 40 -4.64 -17.95 -13.36
N SER A 41 -5.14 -16.77 -12.97
CA SER A 41 -5.76 -16.54 -11.67
C SER A 41 -6.89 -17.53 -11.40
N ILE A 42 -7.76 -17.74 -12.39
CA ILE A 42 -8.88 -18.68 -12.28
C ILE A 42 -8.37 -20.12 -12.30
N GLN A 43 -7.53 -20.48 -13.27
CA GLN A 43 -7.09 -21.86 -13.48
C GLN A 43 -6.27 -22.42 -12.31
N TYR A 44 -5.54 -21.57 -11.59
CA TYR A 44 -4.65 -21.96 -10.49
C TYR A 44 -5.08 -21.45 -9.13
N ASP A 45 -6.23 -20.79 -9.02
CA ASP A 45 -6.71 -20.22 -7.74
C ASP A 45 -5.72 -19.21 -7.11
N LEU A 46 -5.16 -18.31 -7.91
CA LEU A 46 -4.24 -17.26 -7.46
C LEU A 46 -5.02 -15.98 -7.12
N LYS A 47 -5.20 -15.73 -5.81
CA LYS A 47 -6.15 -14.74 -5.27
C LYS A 47 -5.51 -13.51 -4.65
N HIS A 48 -4.20 -13.55 -4.38
CA HIS A 48 -3.51 -12.55 -3.57
C HIS A 48 -2.50 -11.72 -4.38
N GLY A 49 -2.66 -11.68 -5.70
CA GLY A 49 -1.82 -10.91 -6.61
C GLY A 49 -0.66 -11.71 -7.21
N GLU A 50 -0.54 -13.01 -6.92
CA GLU A 50 0.53 -13.87 -7.44
C GLU A 50 0.58 -13.83 -8.97
N ALA A 51 -0.57 -13.97 -9.63
CA ALA A 51 -0.65 -13.95 -11.09
C ALA A 51 -0.21 -12.59 -11.68
N ASN A 52 -0.50 -11.48 -11.01
CA ASN A 52 -0.06 -10.16 -11.47
C ASN A 52 1.47 -10.05 -11.39
N PHE A 53 2.05 -10.43 -10.26
CA PHE A 53 3.50 -10.43 -10.07
C PHE A 53 4.23 -11.34 -11.08
N ILE A 54 3.73 -12.58 -11.24
CA ILE A 54 4.31 -13.56 -12.17
C ILE A 54 4.35 -13.01 -13.60
N PHE A 55 3.29 -12.32 -14.02
CA PHE A 55 3.19 -11.71 -15.35
C PHE A 55 3.82 -10.30 -15.42
N GLY A 56 4.69 -9.95 -14.47
CA GLY A 56 5.55 -8.76 -14.52
C GLY A 56 4.88 -7.45 -14.10
N GLN A 57 3.75 -7.51 -13.38
CA GLN A 57 3.16 -6.33 -12.76
C GLN A 57 3.82 -6.07 -11.40
N GLU A 58 4.09 -4.79 -11.10
CA GLU A 58 4.63 -4.37 -9.80
C GLU A 58 3.53 -4.39 -8.73
N VAL A 59 3.40 -5.54 -8.05
CA VAL A 59 2.37 -5.77 -7.01
C VAL A 59 3.04 -6.42 -5.80
N ASP A 60 2.73 -5.93 -4.59
CA ASP A 60 3.10 -6.59 -3.33
C ASP A 60 2.17 -7.79 -3.12
N VAL A 61 2.73 -8.99 -3.02
CA VAL A 61 1.98 -10.24 -2.89
C VAL A 61 2.16 -10.77 -1.48
N ARG A 62 1.06 -10.85 -0.73
CA ARG A 62 1.03 -11.39 0.64
C ARG A 62 0.20 -12.67 0.67
N ASN A 63 0.49 -13.58 1.61
CA ASN A 63 -0.20 -14.87 1.73
C ASN A 63 -0.14 -15.71 0.43
N ILE A 64 1.07 -15.89 -0.10
CA ILE A 64 1.30 -16.61 -1.36
C ILE A 64 0.74 -18.03 -1.27
N ASN A 65 -0.10 -18.41 -2.24
CA ASN A 65 -0.50 -19.79 -2.40
C ASN A 65 0.62 -20.62 -3.06
N HIS A 66 1.56 -21.11 -2.25
CA HIS A 66 2.75 -21.86 -2.69
C HIS A 66 2.43 -23.07 -3.57
N ASN A 67 1.35 -23.80 -3.26
CA ASN A 67 0.94 -24.99 -4.00
C ASN A 67 0.47 -24.60 -5.41
N SER A 68 -0.32 -23.53 -5.52
CA SER A 68 -0.79 -23.02 -6.79
C SER A 68 0.33 -22.45 -7.65
N VAL A 69 1.25 -21.69 -7.07
CA VAL A 69 2.41 -21.13 -7.78
C VAL A 69 3.34 -22.26 -8.26
N SER A 70 3.61 -23.27 -7.43
CA SER A 70 4.41 -24.45 -7.81
C SER A 70 3.79 -25.24 -8.97
N ARG A 71 2.46 -25.43 -8.96
CA ARG A 71 1.73 -26.06 -10.07
C ARG A 71 1.85 -25.26 -11.36
N LEU A 72 1.80 -23.93 -11.28
CA LEU A 72 1.96 -23.06 -12.44
C LEU A 72 3.38 -23.14 -13.03
N ILE A 73 4.42 -23.14 -12.18
CA ILE A 73 5.82 -23.34 -12.61
C ILE A 73 5.96 -24.66 -13.37
N LYS A 74 5.38 -25.75 -12.84
CA LYS A 74 5.42 -27.05 -13.52
C LYS A 74 4.77 -26.98 -14.90
N HIS A 75 3.63 -26.31 -15.05
CA HIS A 75 2.96 -26.19 -16.34
C HIS A 75 3.75 -25.30 -17.32
N PHE A 76 4.42 -24.22 -16.86
CA PHE A 76 5.32 -23.44 -17.72
C PHE A 76 6.40 -24.30 -18.37
N LYS A 77 6.99 -25.24 -17.63
CA LYS A 77 7.98 -26.20 -18.15
C LYS A 77 7.40 -27.20 -19.14
N GLU A 78 6.13 -27.54 -19.01
CA GLU A 78 5.43 -28.51 -19.86
C GLU A 78 4.88 -27.89 -21.16
N ILE A 79 4.79 -26.56 -21.24
CA ILE A 79 4.33 -25.86 -22.44
C ILE A 79 5.35 -26.03 -23.57
N LYS A 80 5.06 -26.95 -24.49
CA LYS A 80 5.82 -27.17 -25.71
C LYS A 80 5.48 -26.09 -26.75
N SER A 81 6.36 -25.10 -26.91
CA SER A 81 6.32 -24.18 -28.06
C SER A 81 6.72 -24.93 -29.32
N SER A 82 5.98 -24.74 -30.41
CA SER A 82 6.25 -25.29 -31.74
C SER A 82 7.39 -24.59 -32.48
N LYS A 83 7.82 -23.41 -31.99
CA LYS A 83 8.97 -22.65 -32.52
C LYS A 83 10.06 -22.48 -31.46
N SER A 84 11.31 -22.75 -31.84
CA SER A 84 12.48 -22.76 -30.95
C SER A 84 12.81 -21.39 -30.38
N GLU A 85 12.54 -20.30 -31.10
CA GLU A 85 12.79 -18.91 -30.71
C GLU A 85 11.57 -18.02 -31.02
N SER A 86 10.62 -17.97 -30.11
CA SER A 86 9.46 -17.08 -30.22
C SER A 86 9.43 -16.10 -29.05
N PHE A 87 8.93 -14.88 -29.29
CA PHE A 87 8.72 -13.88 -28.24
C PHE A 87 7.96 -14.46 -27.04
N ILE A 88 6.93 -15.30 -27.29
CA ILE A 88 6.15 -15.91 -26.21
C ILE A 88 6.97 -16.89 -25.37
N LYS A 89 7.95 -17.58 -25.96
CA LYS A 89 8.83 -18.49 -25.21
C LYS A 89 9.72 -17.70 -24.24
N ASN A 90 10.26 -16.57 -24.67
CA ASN A 90 11.03 -15.67 -23.81
C ASN A 90 10.16 -15.10 -22.67
N GLN A 91 8.89 -14.78 -22.97
CA GLN A 91 7.95 -14.34 -21.94
C GLN A 91 7.62 -15.44 -20.94
N ILE A 92 7.39 -16.68 -21.39
CA ILE A 92 7.15 -17.83 -20.51
C ILE A 92 8.34 -18.04 -19.56
N SER A 93 9.58 -17.96 -20.08
CA SER A 93 10.79 -18.04 -19.25
C SER A 93 10.83 -16.92 -18.20
N ALA A 94 10.54 -15.68 -18.59
CA ALA A 94 10.51 -14.55 -17.67
C ALA A 94 9.40 -14.69 -16.60
N TRP A 95 8.24 -15.23 -16.96
CA TRP A 95 7.15 -15.50 -16.02
C TRP A 95 7.49 -16.64 -15.07
N GLU A 96 8.17 -17.68 -15.55
CA GLU A 96 8.71 -18.74 -14.70
C GLU A 96 9.71 -18.19 -13.68
N ASP A 97 10.64 -17.32 -14.10
CA ASP A 97 11.60 -16.67 -13.21
C ASP A 97 10.90 -15.82 -12.14
N ASN A 98 9.87 -15.08 -12.52
CA ASN A 98 9.07 -14.31 -11.56
C ASN A 98 8.33 -15.22 -10.57
N ALA A 99 7.76 -16.34 -11.02
CA ALA A 99 7.11 -17.30 -10.14
C ALA A 99 8.11 -17.93 -9.14
N ASN A 100 9.32 -18.25 -9.57
CA ASN A 100 10.37 -18.73 -8.69
C ASN A 100 10.81 -17.65 -7.68
N LYS A 101 11.00 -16.40 -8.12
CA LYS A 101 11.30 -15.27 -7.23
C LYS A 101 10.22 -15.07 -6.16
N LEU A 102 8.95 -15.19 -6.56
CA LEU A 102 7.82 -15.06 -5.66
C LEU A 102 7.88 -16.10 -4.53
N LEU A 103 8.20 -17.37 -4.84
CA LEU A 103 8.35 -18.42 -3.84
C LEU A 103 9.56 -18.18 -2.90
N ILE A 104 10.65 -17.62 -3.41
CA ILE A 104 11.87 -17.32 -2.62
C ILE A 104 11.63 -16.18 -1.62
N GLN A 105 10.85 -15.15 -1.99
CA GLN A 105 10.51 -14.03 -1.11
C GLN A 105 9.75 -14.47 0.17
N SER A 106 9.09 -15.63 0.14
CA SER A 106 8.35 -16.25 1.26
C SER A 106 9.16 -17.22 2.14
N GLY A 107 10.49 -17.27 2.01
CA GLY A 107 11.36 -17.97 2.97
C GLY A 107 11.40 -19.51 2.90
N HIS A 108 10.86 -20.14 1.85
CA HIS A 108 10.96 -21.60 1.66
C HIS A 108 11.94 -21.91 0.52
N ALA A 109 13.20 -22.19 0.88
CA ALA A 109 14.24 -22.54 -0.08
C ALA A 109 14.05 -23.97 -0.63
N HIS A 110 13.78 -24.09 -1.93
CA HIS A 110 14.10 -25.30 -2.70
C HIS A 110 15.45 -25.11 -3.40
N PRO A 111 16.26 -26.17 -3.59
CA PRO A 111 17.57 -26.07 -4.22
C PRO A 111 17.47 -25.59 -5.67
N VAL A 112 18.25 -24.56 -6.00
CA VAL A 112 18.30 -23.95 -7.34
C VAL A 112 19.38 -24.65 -8.17
N TYR A 113 19.05 -25.11 -9.38
CA TYR A 113 20.05 -25.49 -10.38
C TYR A 113 20.55 -24.24 -11.13
N PRO A 114 21.84 -24.19 -11.54
CA PRO A 114 22.40 -23.01 -12.21
C PRO A 114 21.70 -22.69 -13.53
N ALA A 115 21.40 -21.40 -13.76
CA ALA A 115 20.84 -20.89 -15.01
C ALA A 115 21.88 -20.97 -16.16
N HIS A 116 21.41 -21.21 -17.39
CA HIS A 116 22.24 -21.15 -18.59
C HIS A 116 22.65 -19.69 -18.91
N PRO A 117 23.87 -19.46 -19.48
CA PRO A 117 24.39 -18.12 -19.73
C PRO A 117 23.59 -17.35 -20.79
N VAL A 118 23.43 -16.05 -20.58
CA VAL A 118 22.89 -15.10 -21.55
C VAL A 118 24.02 -14.55 -22.42
N SER A 119 23.82 -14.41 -23.73
CA SER A 119 24.82 -13.90 -24.67
C SER A 119 25.18 -12.42 -24.39
N PRO A 120 26.46 -12.00 -24.58
CA PRO A 120 26.92 -10.67 -24.16
C PRO A 120 26.39 -9.52 -25.01
N VAL A 121 26.19 -8.36 -24.37
CA VAL A 121 26.07 -7.04 -25.02
C VAL A 121 27.45 -6.38 -25.01
N SER A 122 27.81 -5.69 -26.09
CA SER A 122 29.12 -5.04 -26.25
C SER A 122 29.42 -3.99 -25.16
N PRO A 123 30.67 -3.87 -24.67
CA PRO A 123 30.97 -3.00 -23.53
C PRO A 123 30.92 -1.51 -23.86
N VAL A 124 30.44 -0.71 -22.90
CA VAL A 124 30.71 0.73 -22.80
C VAL A 124 31.96 0.92 -21.93
N SER A 125 32.83 1.86 -22.29
CA SER A 125 34.10 2.13 -21.60
C SER A 125 33.91 2.46 -20.11
N PRO A 126 34.77 1.96 -19.20
CA PRO A 126 34.59 2.15 -17.76
C PRO A 126 34.84 3.59 -17.31
N VAL A 127 34.03 4.05 -16.35
CA VAL A 127 34.34 5.19 -15.47
C VAL A 127 35.11 4.66 -14.25
N SER A 128 36.14 5.38 -13.82
CA SER A 128 36.99 5.00 -12.68
C SER A 128 36.19 4.76 -11.39
N PRO A 129 36.49 3.70 -10.60
CA PRO A 129 35.77 3.39 -9.38
C PRO A 129 35.97 4.45 -8.28
N VAL A 130 34.89 4.77 -7.56
CA VAL A 130 34.97 5.44 -6.25
C VAL A 130 35.28 4.38 -5.20
N SER A 131 36.20 4.69 -4.27
CA SER A 131 36.62 3.79 -3.20
C SER A 131 35.43 3.30 -2.36
N PRO A 132 35.37 2.01 -1.98
CA PRO A 132 34.30 1.48 -1.14
C PRO A 132 34.29 2.09 0.26
N VAL A 133 33.10 2.38 0.78
CA VAL A 133 32.87 2.59 2.21
C VAL A 133 32.78 1.21 2.88
N SER A 134 33.47 1.03 4.00
CA SER A 134 33.45 -0.22 4.77
C SER A 134 32.04 -0.64 5.16
N PRO A 135 31.69 -1.93 5.06
CA PRO A 135 30.37 -2.42 5.43
C PRO A 135 30.12 -2.27 6.94
N VAL A 136 28.91 -1.83 7.29
CA VAL A 136 28.40 -1.91 8.67
C VAL A 136 28.06 -3.37 8.95
N GLY A 137 28.52 -3.88 10.09
CA GLY A 137 28.29 -5.27 10.51
C GLY A 137 26.80 -5.61 10.65
N PRO A 138 26.43 -6.90 10.57
CA PRO A 138 25.05 -7.33 10.68
C PRO A 138 24.48 -7.00 12.06
N VAL A 139 23.27 -6.42 12.07
CA VAL A 139 22.48 -6.27 13.30
C VAL A 139 22.01 -7.66 13.73
N GLY A 140 22.29 -8.02 14.98
CA GLY A 140 21.86 -9.30 15.55
C GLY A 140 20.34 -9.48 15.53
N PRO A 141 19.85 -10.73 15.63
CA PRO A 141 18.41 -11.00 15.67
C PRO A 141 17.76 -10.29 16.86
N VAL A 142 16.60 -9.68 16.60
CA VAL A 142 15.73 -9.14 17.65
C VAL A 142 15.24 -10.32 18.48
N GLY A 143 15.50 -10.29 19.79
CA GLY A 143 15.02 -11.30 20.72
C GLY A 143 13.49 -11.42 20.70
N PRO A 144 12.93 -12.57 21.10
CA PRO A 144 11.48 -12.73 21.21
C PRO A 144 10.90 -11.62 22.10
N VAL A 145 9.77 -11.05 21.66
CA VAL A 145 8.96 -10.16 22.49
C VAL A 145 8.60 -10.92 23.76
N GLY A 146 9.00 -10.38 24.91
CA GLY A 146 8.69 -10.97 26.21
C GLY A 146 7.18 -11.14 26.39
N PRO A 147 6.73 -12.05 27.28
CA PRO A 147 5.32 -12.21 27.59
C PRO A 147 4.71 -10.86 27.97
N VAL A 148 3.49 -10.61 27.49
CA VAL A 148 2.70 -9.44 27.85
C VAL A 148 2.63 -9.36 29.38
N GLY A 149 3.21 -8.29 29.93
CA GLY A 149 3.17 -8.01 31.36
C GLY A 149 1.73 -7.89 31.87
N PRO A 150 1.52 -8.03 33.19
CA PRO A 150 0.18 -7.93 33.78
C PRO A 150 -0.51 -6.62 33.35
N VAL A 151 -1.82 -6.73 33.19
CA VAL A 151 -2.71 -5.64 32.77
C VAL A 151 -2.58 -4.50 33.77
N ASN A 152 -1.85 -3.44 33.40
CA ASN A 152 -1.87 -2.20 34.14
C ASN A 152 -3.24 -1.57 33.89
N ASN A 153 -4.08 -1.58 34.92
CA ASN A 153 -5.22 -0.69 34.99
C ASN A 153 -4.75 0.73 34.68
N ILE A 154 -5.47 1.41 33.80
CA ILE A 154 -5.23 2.81 33.47
C ILE A 154 -5.28 3.60 34.79
N ASN A 155 -4.16 4.21 35.20
CA ASN A 155 -4.09 4.98 36.44
C ASN A 155 -5.18 6.06 36.46
N ASP A 156 -5.87 6.26 37.59
CA ASP A 156 -6.96 7.24 37.74
C ASP A 156 -6.55 8.71 37.60
N ASN A 157 -5.26 9.01 37.35
CA ASN A 157 -4.69 10.36 37.18
C ASN A 157 -4.44 10.74 35.71
N LEU A 158 -5.28 10.27 34.79
CA LEU A 158 -5.22 10.64 33.37
C LEU A 158 -5.55 12.12 33.17
N GLN A 159 -4.60 12.91 32.66
CA GLN A 159 -4.84 14.31 32.31
C GLN A 159 -5.62 14.37 30.99
N LEU A 160 -6.85 14.87 31.00
CA LEU A 160 -7.60 15.14 29.76
C LEU A 160 -6.92 16.27 28.97
N ILE A 161 -6.50 15.97 27.74
CA ILE A 161 -5.80 16.93 26.86
C ILE A 161 -6.57 17.24 25.58
N GLY A 162 -7.63 16.48 25.27
CA GLY A 162 -8.45 16.74 24.09
C GLY A 162 -9.85 16.15 24.20
N LYS A 163 -10.82 16.86 23.62
CA LYS A 163 -12.20 16.38 23.41
C LYS A 163 -12.56 16.57 21.94
N GLY A 164 -13.11 15.55 21.32
CA GLY A 164 -13.58 15.60 19.94
C GLY A 164 -14.84 14.76 19.73
N ALA A 165 -15.40 14.82 18.52
CA ALA A 165 -16.60 14.06 18.17
C ALA A 165 -16.39 12.53 18.28
N ARG A 166 -15.15 12.07 18.07
CA ARG A 166 -14.75 10.65 18.13
C ARG A 166 -14.41 10.17 19.55
N GLY A 167 -14.33 11.07 20.53
CA GLY A 167 -14.08 10.73 21.93
C GLY A 167 -13.09 11.68 22.62
N ASN A 168 -12.42 11.17 23.65
CA ASN A 168 -11.55 11.96 24.53
C ASN A 168 -10.10 11.47 24.44
N VAL A 169 -9.16 12.40 24.57
CA VAL A 169 -7.72 12.10 24.57
C VAL A 169 -7.15 12.46 25.92
N TYR A 170 -6.47 11.50 26.54
CA TYR A 170 -5.82 11.65 27.83
C TYR A 170 -4.32 11.47 27.71
N ARG A 171 -3.56 12.12 28.58
CA ARG A 171 -2.12 11.93 28.70
C ARG A 171 -1.81 10.94 29.82
N ASP A 172 -0.91 10.00 29.52
CA ASP A 172 -0.34 8.99 30.41
C ASP A 172 1.18 8.99 30.25
N GLY A 173 1.86 9.90 30.96
CA GLY A 173 3.30 10.10 30.85
C GLY A 173 3.74 10.52 29.44
N ASP A 174 4.53 9.65 28.80
CA ASP A 174 5.05 9.80 27.43
C ASP A 174 4.09 9.26 26.36
N PHE A 175 2.87 8.91 26.75
CA PHE A 175 1.83 8.40 25.86
C PHE A 175 0.56 9.23 25.96
N ILE A 176 -0.27 9.09 24.93
CA ILE A 176 -1.68 9.44 24.99
C ILE A 176 -2.54 8.20 24.92
N ILE A 177 -3.73 8.30 25.51
CA ILE A 177 -4.79 7.30 25.45
C ILE A 177 -6.01 7.96 24.82
N LYS A 178 -6.35 7.54 23.60
CA LYS A 178 -7.55 7.96 22.87
C LYS A 178 -8.70 7.02 23.25
N LYS A 179 -9.63 7.52 24.07
CA LYS A 179 -10.90 6.84 24.36
C LYS A 179 -11.89 7.09 23.26
N ILE A 180 -12.23 6.03 22.53
CA ILE A 180 -13.12 6.08 21.36
C ILE A 180 -14.55 5.82 21.81
N LYS A 181 -15.47 6.74 21.51
CA LYS A 181 -16.88 6.65 21.96
C LYS A 181 -17.61 5.45 21.34
N ASN A 182 -17.47 5.27 20.03
CA ASN A 182 -18.06 4.17 19.26
C ASN A 182 -16.92 3.33 18.68
N PHE A 183 -16.35 2.44 19.49
CA PHE A 183 -15.15 1.70 19.09
C PHE A 183 -15.40 0.78 17.88
N ASN A 184 -14.64 1.00 16.81
CA ASN A 184 -14.54 0.12 15.65
C ASN A 184 -13.10 -0.40 15.56
N ILE A 185 -12.95 -1.73 15.54
CA ILE A 185 -11.64 -2.38 15.54
C ILE A 185 -10.85 -2.10 14.26
N ASN A 186 -11.50 -2.01 13.09
CA ASN A 186 -10.81 -1.78 11.81
C ASN A 186 -10.28 -0.35 11.71
N GLU A 187 -11.05 0.64 12.17
CA GLU A 187 -10.60 2.03 12.25
C GLU A 187 -9.44 2.18 13.24
N ALA A 188 -9.50 1.49 14.39
CA ALA A 188 -8.42 1.51 15.38
C ALA A 188 -7.14 0.83 14.87
N ILE A 189 -7.25 -0.33 14.20
CA ILE A 189 -6.12 -1.01 13.54
C ILE A 189 -5.50 -0.09 12.49
N HIS A 190 -6.32 0.59 11.70
CA HIS A 190 -5.85 1.52 10.69
C HIS A 190 -5.06 2.68 11.29
N GLU A 191 -5.61 3.36 12.29
CA GLU A 191 -4.95 4.49 12.96
C GLU A 191 -3.60 4.08 13.58
N VAL A 192 -3.57 2.94 14.26
CA VAL A 192 -2.34 2.38 14.84
C VAL A 192 -1.29 2.05 13.77
N ASN A 193 -1.70 1.40 12.69
CA ASN A 193 -0.78 1.02 11.61
C ASN A 193 -0.17 2.25 10.93
N MET A 194 -0.98 3.27 10.64
CA MET A 194 -0.51 4.52 10.02
C MET A 194 0.42 5.30 10.94
N CYS A 195 0.13 5.32 12.25
CA CYS A 195 1.04 5.89 13.24
C CYS A 195 2.39 5.15 13.21
N ASN A 196 2.38 3.82 13.37
CA ASN A 196 3.60 3.03 13.42
C ASN A 196 4.42 3.10 12.13
N GLU A 197 3.78 3.07 10.95
CA GLU A 197 4.48 3.24 9.67
C GLU A 197 5.14 4.61 9.56
N TYR A 198 4.47 5.68 10.00
CA TYR A 198 5.03 7.04 9.96
C TYR A 198 6.24 7.19 10.90
N TYR A 199 6.13 6.68 12.14
CA TYR A 199 7.21 6.76 13.12
C TYR A 199 8.44 5.94 12.71
N LYS A 200 8.25 4.76 12.10
CA LYS A 200 9.34 3.94 11.55
C LYS A 200 10.13 4.66 10.46
N LEU A 201 9.49 5.50 9.64
CA LEU A 201 10.13 6.22 8.55
C LEU A 201 10.75 7.57 8.95
N THR A 202 10.51 8.02 10.18
CA THR A 202 10.99 9.33 10.66
C THR A 202 12.11 9.22 11.68
N ASP A 203 12.67 8.02 11.89
CA ASP A 203 13.69 7.70 12.90
C ASP A 203 13.32 8.22 14.31
N ARG A 204 12.02 8.37 14.58
CA ARG A 204 11.53 8.76 15.89
C ARG A 204 11.52 7.52 16.76
N VAL A 205 12.52 7.42 17.66
CA VAL A 205 12.57 6.41 18.72
C VAL A 205 11.35 6.62 19.61
N SER A 206 10.28 5.89 19.33
CA SER A 206 9.08 5.90 20.14
C SER A 206 8.55 4.49 20.27
N SER A 207 7.88 4.24 21.39
CA SER A 207 7.17 2.98 21.60
C SER A 207 6.03 2.86 20.59
N ASP A 208 5.83 1.67 20.02
CA ASP A 208 4.77 1.44 19.04
C ASP A 208 3.40 1.85 19.61
N ALA A 209 2.58 2.48 18.76
CA ALA A 209 1.16 2.63 19.03
C ALA A 209 0.50 1.24 19.09
N ILE A 210 -0.42 1.07 20.04
CA ILE A 210 -1.10 -0.19 20.32
C ILE A 210 -2.58 0.04 20.65
N ILE A 211 -3.38 -1.01 20.50
CA ILE A 211 -4.77 -1.03 20.96
C ILE A 211 -4.80 -1.69 22.35
N ILE A 212 -5.38 -1.01 23.33
CA ILE A 212 -5.55 -1.51 24.71
C ILE A 212 -7.00 -1.34 25.15
N ASP A 213 -7.70 -2.43 25.46
CA ASP A 213 -9.08 -2.41 25.97
C ASP A 213 -10.03 -1.45 25.19
N LYS A 214 -10.09 -1.55 23.86
CA LYS A 214 -10.89 -0.65 22.99
C LYS A 214 -10.46 0.83 23.01
N HIS A 215 -9.23 1.09 23.42
CA HIS A 215 -8.58 2.40 23.36
C HIS A 215 -7.34 2.32 22.47
N ILE A 216 -6.90 3.47 21.97
CA ILE A 216 -5.62 3.56 21.27
C ILE A 216 -4.62 4.24 22.20
N LYS A 217 -3.51 3.56 22.48
CA LYS A 217 -2.35 4.14 23.14
C LYS A 217 -1.29 4.45 22.09
N MET A 218 -0.82 5.69 22.05
CA MET A 218 0.19 6.11 21.08
C MET A 218 1.16 7.12 21.70
N PRO A 219 2.33 7.36 21.09
CA PRO A 219 3.30 8.33 21.57
C PRO A 219 2.71 9.72 21.80
N PHE A 220 3.05 10.33 22.93
CA PHE A 220 2.76 11.74 23.16
C PHE A 220 3.79 12.63 22.46
N VAL A 221 3.31 13.63 21.71
CA VAL A 221 4.14 14.66 21.12
C VAL A 221 3.97 15.95 21.90
N LYS A 222 5.04 16.39 22.56
CA LYS A 222 5.05 17.68 23.26
C LYS A 222 5.20 18.82 22.25
N GLY A 223 4.34 19.83 22.36
CA GLY A 223 4.42 21.01 21.52
C GLY A 223 3.16 21.87 21.60
N LYS A 224 2.97 22.70 20.57
CA LYS A 224 1.82 23.61 20.44
C LYS A 224 1.03 23.31 19.16
N THR A 225 -0.23 23.74 19.13
CA THR A 225 -1.05 23.72 17.92
C THR A 225 -0.38 24.59 16.85
N PRO A 226 -0.11 24.06 15.65
CA PRO A 226 0.50 24.82 14.56
C PRO A 226 -0.48 25.79 13.89
N GLU A 227 0.05 26.85 13.30
CA GLU A 227 -0.71 27.77 12.45
C GLU A 227 -1.07 27.16 11.09
N PHE A 228 -1.99 27.77 10.35
CA PHE A 228 -2.45 27.28 9.04
C PHE A 228 -1.30 26.99 8.05
N SER A 229 -0.35 27.92 7.91
CA SER A 229 0.79 27.77 7.01
C SER A 229 1.74 26.65 7.43
N GLU A 230 1.82 26.38 8.74
CA GLU A 230 2.62 25.30 9.30
C GLU A 230 1.98 23.94 9.06
N VAL A 231 0.65 23.84 9.15
CA VAL A 231 -0.09 22.63 8.74
C VAL A 231 0.19 22.29 7.27
N ILE A 232 0.22 23.28 6.37
CA ILE A 232 0.60 23.07 4.96
C ILE A 232 2.01 22.46 4.86
N THR A 233 2.97 22.95 5.64
CA THR A 233 4.33 22.38 5.71
C THR A 233 4.31 20.93 6.21
N GLY A 234 3.51 20.63 7.24
CA GLY A 234 3.28 19.27 7.74
C GLY A 234 2.73 18.33 6.68
N VAL A 235 1.70 18.76 5.93
CA VAL A 235 1.11 18.00 4.81
C VAL A 235 2.16 17.72 3.74
N LYS A 236 3.01 18.70 3.38
CA LYS A 236 4.10 18.49 2.41
C LYS A 236 5.11 17.46 2.89
N ASN A 237 5.47 17.50 4.17
CA ASN A 237 6.40 16.57 4.80
C ASN A 237 5.83 15.14 4.83
N MET A 238 4.55 14.97 5.16
CA MET A 238 3.86 13.69 5.06
C MET A 238 3.83 13.16 3.63
N TYR A 239 3.48 14.04 2.67
CA TYR A 239 3.39 13.68 1.26
C TYR A 239 4.74 13.22 0.68
N SER A 240 5.85 13.88 1.03
CA SER A 240 7.19 13.46 0.58
C SER A 240 7.59 12.08 1.10
N LYS A 241 6.93 11.58 2.15
CA LYS A 241 7.09 10.23 2.71
C LYS A 241 6.03 9.24 2.21
N GLY A 242 5.16 9.65 1.30
CA GLY A 242 4.11 8.81 0.72
C GLY A 242 2.80 8.74 1.52
N PHE A 243 2.64 9.60 2.53
CA PHE A 243 1.41 9.70 3.33
C PHE A 243 0.50 10.84 2.86
N PHE A 244 -0.80 10.59 2.96
CA PHE A 244 -1.88 11.50 2.66
C PHE A 244 -2.74 11.63 3.92
N MET A 245 -3.43 12.76 4.10
CA MET A 245 -4.37 12.95 5.19
C MET A 245 -5.71 13.44 4.63
N GLY A 246 -6.81 12.79 5.02
CA GLY A 246 -8.16 13.19 4.61
C GLY A 246 -8.63 14.48 5.29
N ASP A 247 -8.19 14.73 6.53
CA ASP A 247 -8.68 15.81 7.38
C ASP A 247 -7.59 16.73 7.94
N PRO A 248 -6.57 17.15 7.18
CA PRO A 248 -5.53 18.02 7.71
C PRO A 248 -6.14 19.30 8.26
N ASN A 249 -5.84 19.59 9.53
CA ASN A 249 -6.26 20.77 10.26
C ASN A 249 -5.34 20.95 11.50
N PRO A 250 -5.28 22.14 12.11
CA PRO A 250 -4.39 22.41 13.24
C PRO A 250 -4.53 21.43 14.42
N GLY A 251 -5.71 20.88 14.68
CA GLY A 251 -5.94 19.91 15.75
C GLY A 251 -5.31 18.54 15.52
N ASN A 252 -4.95 18.20 14.28
CA ASN A 252 -4.36 16.91 13.91
C ASN A 252 -2.82 16.96 13.82
N PHE A 253 -2.21 18.09 14.14
CA PHE A 253 -0.76 18.29 14.12
C PHE A 253 -0.28 18.96 15.39
N ILE A 254 1.00 18.74 15.73
CA ILE A 254 1.71 19.45 16.78
C ILE A 254 3.02 20.01 16.21
N LYS A 255 3.29 21.27 16.50
CA LYS A 255 4.62 21.88 16.35
C LYS A 255 5.44 21.58 17.60
N ASN A 256 6.47 20.74 17.47
CA ASN A 256 7.37 20.45 18.60
C ASN A 256 8.29 21.64 18.91
N GLU A 257 9.07 21.51 19.97
CA GLU A 257 10.04 22.52 20.41
C GLU A 257 11.14 22.80 19.37
N SER A 258 11.46 21.82 18.52
CA SER A 258 12.40 21.94 17.39
C SER A 258 11.81 22.63 16.16
N GLY A 259 10.50 22.90 16.16
CA GLY A 259 9.79 23.52 15.05
C GLY A 259 9.25 22.55 13.99
N ASP A 260 9.42 21.25 14.17
CA ASP A 260 8.85 20.23 13.30
C ASP A 260 7.33 20.16 13.45
N ILE A 261 6.64 19.98 12.34
CA ILE A 261 5.19 19.80 12.29
C ILE A 261 4.89 18.30 12.16
N ILE A 262 4.30 17.73 13.22
CA ILE A 262 4.17 16.29 13.42
C ILE A 262 2.69 15.92 13.44
N PRO A 263 2.23 14.96 12.63
CA PRO A 263 0.87 14.45 12.72
C PRO A 263 0.65 13.71 14.05
N VAL A 264 -0.50 13.94 14.68
CA VAL A 264 -0.88 13.33 15.96
C VAL A 264 -2.24 12.62 15.92
N ASP A 265 -3.04 12.83 14.88
CA ASP A 265 -4.21 11.99 14.58
C ASP A 265 -3.98 11.27 13.26
N PHE A 266 -3.94 9.95 13.30
CA PHE A 266 -3.67 9.10 12.15
C PHE A 266 -4.93 8.42 11.61
N GLY A 267 -6.10 8.71 12.17
CA GLY A 267 -7.35 8.01 11.86
C GLY A 267 -7.79 8.12 10.40
N LEU A 268 -7.44 9.23 9.74
CA LEU A 268 -7.72 9.49 8.33
C LEU A 268 -6.44 9.67 7.49
N VAL A 269 -5.33 9.12 7.96
CA VAL A 269 -4.06 9.08 7.22
C VAL A 269 -4.04 7.86 6.32
N PHE A 270 -3.55 7.97 5.10
CA PHE A 270 -3.50 6.84 4.17
C PHE A 270 -2.31 6.91 3.22
N THR A 271 -2.03 5.80 2.53
CA THR A 271 -0.97 5.71 1.53
C THR A 271 -1.53 5.21 0.20
N LEU A 272 -0.82 5.47 -0.91
CA LEU A 272 -1.20 4.95 -2.22
C LEU A 272 -1.20 3.42 -2.27
N ARG A 273 -0.28 2.78 -1.53
CA ARG A 273 -0.14 1.32 -1.49
C ARG A 273 -1.35 0.67 -0.80
N GLY A 274 -1.84 1.27 0.27
CA GLY A 274 -2.98 0.76 1.05
C GLY A 274 -4.35 1.19 0.55
N LEU A 275 -4.43 2.12 -0.42
CA LEU A 275 -5.67 2.85 -0.77
C LEU A 275 -6.89 1.96 -1.02
N ASN A 276 -6.72 0.87 -1.79
CA ASN A 276 -7.82 -0.03 -2.13
C ASN A 276 -8.22 -0.95 -0.97
N ALA A 277 -7.28 -1.28 -0.09
CA ALA A 277 -7.44 -2.21 1.03
C ALA A 277 -8.03 -1.53 2.29
N LEU A 278 -8.25 -0.22 2.27
CA LEU A 278 -8.85 0.49 3.39
C LEU A 278 -10.24 -0.04 3.71
N ASP A 279 -10.52 -0.14 5.01
CA ASP A 279 -11.85 -0.47 5.52
C ASP A 279 -12.88 0.57 5.05
N LYS A 280 -14.11 0.12 4.86
CA LYS A 280 -15.21 0.93 4.35
C LYS A 280 -15.47 2.18 5.20
N GLU A 281 -15.43 2.09 6.53
CA GLU A 281 -15.72 3.23 7.40
C GLU A 281 -14.55 4.24 7.38
N VAL A 282 -13.31 3.77 7.32
CA VAL A 282 -12.13 4.60 7.10
C VAL A 282 -12.23 5.38 5.78
N LYS A 283 -12.61 4.70 4.69
CA LYS A 283 -12.81 5.34 3.38
C LYS A 283 -13.87 6.43 3.44
N LYS A 284 -15.01 6.17 4.08
CA LYS A 284 -16.08 7.16 4.27
C LYS A 284 -15.56 8.38 5.03
N GLY A 285 -14.84 8.17 6.13
CA GLY A 285 -14.26 9.26 6.93
C GLY A 285 -13.30 10.12 6.11
N ILE A 286 -12.38 9.50 5.36
CA ILE A 286 -11.41 10.21 4.52
C ILE A 286 -12.12 11.06 3.47
N VAL A 287 -13.06 10.49 2.72
CA VAL A 287 -13.78 11.23 1.66
C VAL A 287 -14.62 12.35 2.28
N HIS A 288 -15.33 12.06 3.37
CA HIS A 288 -16.19 13.04 4.03
C HIS A 288 -15.40 14.26 4.51
N ASP A 289 -14.37 14.05 5.33
CA ASP A 289 -13.65 15.15 5.99
C ASP A 289 -12.77 15.93 5.00
N TYR A 290 -12.28 15.26 3.95
CA TYR A 290 -11.59 15.93 2.84
C TYR A 290 -12.48 16.97 2.18
N ILE A 291 -13.72 16.59 1.84
CA ILE A 291 -14.65 17.48 1.15
C ILE A 291 -15.16 18.58 2.08
N LYS A 292 -15.37 18.27 3.37
CA LYS A 292 -15.86 19.24 4.36
C LYS A 292 -14.84 20.32 4.71
N GLY A 293 -13.54 20.01 4.73
CA GLY A 293 -12.53 21.03 5.04
C GLY A 293 -11.08 20.65 4.78
N GLY A 294 -10.74 19.36 4.80
CA GLY A 294 -9.36 18.90 4.63
C GLY A 294 -8.71 19.40 3.34
N TYR A 295 -9.47 19.48 2.25
CA TYR A 295 -9.03 20.05 0.97
C TYR A 295 -8.35 21.44 1.08
N ASN A 296 -8.78 22.28 2.04
CA ASN A 296 -8.28 23.65 2.17
C ASN A 296 -6.81 23.72 2.61
N TYR A 297 -6.28 22.66 3.22
CA TYR A 297 -4.90 22.56 3.68
C TYR A 297 -3.99 21.84 2.68
N ILE A 298 -4.53 21.38 1.54
CA ILE A 298 -3.75 20.69 0.52
C ILE A 298 -3.06 21.71 -0.39
N PRO A 299 -1.71 21.67 -0.52
CA PRO A 299 -0.98 22.54 -1.42
C PRO A 299 -1.45 22.41 -2.88
N PRO A 300 -1.55 23.50 -3.66
CA PRO A 300 -2.02 23.48 -5.05
C PRO A 300 -1.36 22.40 -5.92
N GLU A 301 -0.05 22.21 -5.77
CA GLU A 301 0.77 21.26 -6.52
C GLU A 301 0.43 19.78 -6.24
N MET A 302 -0.22 19.48 -5.11
CA MET A 302 -0.61 18.11 -4.72
C MET A 302 -2.11 17.83 -4.92
N LYS A 303 -2.93 18.88 -5.12
CA LYS A 303 -4.39 18.76 -5.17
C LYS A 303 -4.88 17.74 -6.19
N SER A 304 -4.27 17.70 -7.39
CA SER A 304 -4.63 16.73 -8.43
C SER A 304 -4.43 15.28 -7.97
N LYS A 305 -3.31 14.99 -7.29
CA LYS A 305 -3.03 13.64 -6.80
C LYS A 305 -3.94 13.26 -5.64
N TYR A 306 -4.17 14.16 -4.70
CA TYR A 306 -5.15 13.97 -3.63
C TYR A 306 -6.54 13.68 -4.21
N PHE A 307 -7.00 14.52 -5.13
CA PHE A 307 -8.31 14.38 -5.75
C PHE A 307 -8.49 13.02 -6.42
N SER A 308 -7.50 12.55 -7.18
CA SER A 308 -7.53 11.20 -7.78
C SER A 308 -7.66 10.08 -6.74
N CYS A 309 -7.02 10.21 -5.58
CA CYS A 309 -7.17 9.24 -4.49
C CYS A 309 -8.57 9.28 -3.89
N ILE A 310 -9.07 10.49 -3.61
CA ILE A 310 -10.41 10.69 -3.05
C ILE A 310 -11.49 10.17 -4.00
N GLN A 311 -11.36 10.40 -5.31
CA GLN A 311 -12.28 9.82 -6.31
C GLN A 311 -12.22 8.29 -6.33
N THR A 312 -11.04 7.70 -6.20
CA THR A 312 -10.87 6.24 -6.15
C THR A 312 -11.59 5.66 -4.93
N LEU A 313 -11.42 6.30 -3.77
CA LEU A 313 -12.10 5.91 -2.53
C LEU A 313 -13.61 6.05 -2.65
N ASP A 314 -14.07 7.21 -3.10
CA ASP A 314 -15.49 7.53 -3.28
C ASP A 314 -16.18 6.55 -4.22
N PHE A 315 -15.57 6.29 -5.39
CA PHE A 315 -16.07 5.32 -6.35
C PHE A 315 -16.18 3.91 -5.74
N SER A 316 -15.18 3.50 -4.95
CA SER A 316 -15.17 2.17 -4.32
C SER A 316 -16.26 1.99 -3.25
N LEU A 317 -16.80 3.09 -2.71
CA LEU A 317 -17.89 3.06 -1.73
C LEU A 317 -19.26 2.85 -2.38
N GLY A 318 -19.42 3.14 -3.68
CA GLY A 318 -20.68 2.99 -4.38
C GLY A 318 -21.84 3.70 -3.67
N LYS A 319 -22.88 2.94 -3.30
CA LYS A 319 -24.07 3.49 -2.59
C LYS A 319 -23.76 4.04 -1.20
N ASP A 320 -22.65 3.64 -0.61
CA ASP A 320 -22.21 4.09 0.71
C ASP A 320 -21.35 5.35 0.65
N SER A 321 -21.17 5.92 -0.54
CA SER A 321 -20.42 7.15 -0.74
C SER A 321 -21.03 8.31 0.07
N PRO A 322 -20.22 9.09 0.79
CA PRO A 322 -20.70 10.26 1.51
C PRO A 322 -21.04 11.42 0.57
N THR A 323 -20.59 11.42 -0.69
CA THR A 323 -20.82 12.52 -1.65
C THR A 323 -22.29 12.65 -2.02
N GLY A 324 -23.05 11.55 -2.01
CA GLY A 324 -24.50 11.56 -2.27
C GLY A 324 -25.32 12.40 -1.28
N ASN A 325 -24.78 12.68 -0.09
CA ASN A 325 -25.44 13.48 0.95
C ASN A 325 -24.85 14.91 1.07
N MET A 326 -23.94 15.29 0.17
CA MET A 326 -23.29 16.60 0.21
C MET A 326 -23.95 17.61 -0.72
N THR A 327 -23.81 18.89 -0.38
CA THR A 327 -24.34 19.96 -1.20
C THR A 327 -23.50 20.14 -2.47
N LEU A 328 -24.12 20.61 -3.56
CA LEU A 328 -23.43 20.93 -4.80
C LEU A 328 -22.27 21.93 -4.57
N LYS A 329 -22.44 22.88 -3.65
CA LYS A 329 -21.41 23.86 -3.29
C LYS A 329 -20.17 23.20 -2.67
N GLU A 330 -20.36 22.22 -1.80
CA GLU A 330 -19.27 21.46 -1.18
C GLU A 330 -18.50 20.64 -2.22
N LEU A 331 -19.21 19.95 -3.11
CA LEU A 331 -18.62 19.11 -4.15
C LEU A 331 -17.87 19.93 -5.20
N THR A 332 -18.47 21.02 -5.68
CA THR A 332 -17.86 21.88 -6.71
C THR A 332 -16.57 22.52 -6.20
N ARG A 333 -16.52 22.89 -4.90
CA ARG A 333 -15.33 23.51 -4.27
C ARG A 333 -14.09 22.63 -4.39
N VAL A 334 -14.25 21.32 -4.31
CA VAL A 334 -13.14 20.36 -4.35
C VAL A 334 -12.92 19.74 -5.74
N GLY A 335 -13.69 20.16 -6.75
CA GLY A 335 -13.59 19.68 -8.12
C GLY A 335 -14.43 18.45 -8.47
N PHE A 336 -15.32 17.99 -7.58
CA PHE A 336 -16.30 16.96 -7.92
C PHE A 336 -17.32 17.55 -8.89
N LYS A 337 -17.50 16.89 -10.05
CA LYS A 337 -18.53 17.25 -11.01
C LYS A 337 -19.80 16.45 -10.69
N PRO A 338 -20.97 17.10 -10.55
CA PRO A 338 -22.23 16.37 -10.51
C PRO A 338 -22.39 15.59 -11.82
N VAL A 339 -22.62 14.28 -11.71
CA VAL A 339 -23.09 13.46 -12.82
C VAL A 339 -24.61 13.59 -12.80
N PHE A 340 -25.15 14.45 -13.66
CA PHE A 340 -26.59 14.60 -13.85
C PHE A 340 -27.13 13.51 -14.76
#